data_AF-A0A2A6M7E3-F1
#
_entry.id   AF-A0A2A6M7E3-F1
#
_cell.length_a   1.000
_cell.length_b   1.000
_cell.length_c   1.000
_cell.angle_alpha   90.00
_cell.angle_beta   90.00
_cell.angle_gamma   90.00
#
_symmetry.space_group_name_H-M   'P 1'
#
loop_
_entity.id
_entity.type
_entity.pdbx_description
1 polymer ?
#
loop_
_entity_poly.entity_id
_entity_poly.type
_entity_poly.pdbx_seq_one_letter_code
_entity_poly.pdbx_strand_id
1 'polypeptide(L)'
;MPGVFEDRHGGTMAIWLTKDSLIALDPDMRAFTLVGAFLGYFALLERGVDAALGEVLEVNSIRGAIVARNMSFDDKIKTLRTLVDRFVTDKTQAKNFDELAKRARNFGATRNVVAHTPFRRSSKSDGVEFFPLSASSTLEYPEMDWPIDEFLRQIDAITETDNALRSLESRMSLQRVAHALLRGPGPKGAFGGLFGLGELLSKE
;
A
#
# COMPACT_ATOMS: atom_id res chain seq x y z
N MET A 1 38.61 -11.26 -13.17
CA MET A 1 37.52 -10.32 -13.48
C MET A 1 36.20 -11.03 -13.28
N PRO A 2 35.37 -10.67 -12.28
CA PRO A 2 33.99 -11.12 -12.22
C PRO A 2 33.11 -10.15 -13.02
N GLY A 3 32.31 -10.72 -13.94
CA GLY A 3 31.40 -9.98 -14.81
C GLY A 3 30.22 -9.41 -14.03
N VAL A 4 29.96 -8.13 -14.26
CA VAL A 4 28.78 -7.40 -13.80
C VAL A 4 27.61 -7.85 -14.68
N PHE A 5 26.66 -8.57 -14.10
CA PHE A 5 25.34 -8.76 -14.70
C PHE A 5 24.58 -7.43 -14.56
N GLU A 6 24.52 -6.66 -15.65
CA GLU A 6 23.57 -5.55 -15.79
C GLU A 6 22.18 -6.14 -16.09
N ASP A 7 21.31 -6.17 -15.08
CA ASP A 7 19.89 -6.42 -15.29
C ASP A 7 19.19 -5.09 -15.57
N ARG A 8 18.67 -4.95 -16.80
CA ARG A 8 18.08 -3.72 -17.32
C ARG A 8 16.56 -3.78 -17.30
N HIS A 9 15.95 -3.92 -16.13
CA HIS A 9 14.61 -3.38 -15.83
C HIS A 9 14.47 -3.22 -14.31
N GLY A 10 14.90 -2.05 -13.82
CA GLY A 10 15.07 -1.72 -12.40
C GLY A 10 13.78 -1.57 -11.60
N GLY A 11 13.24 -2.70 -11.14
CA GLY A 11 12.69 -2.79 -9.80
C GLY A 11 13.79 -3.35 -8.90
N THR A 12 14.38 -2.53 -8.04
CA THR A 12 15.37 -3.00 -7.06
C THR A 12 14.64 -3.84 -6.02
N MET A 13 14.37 -5.11 -6.34
CA MET A 13 14.15 -6.11 -5.29
C MET A 13 15.30 -5.93 -4.32
N ALA A 14 14.97 -5.75 -3.04
CA ALA A 14 15.98 -5.59 -2.01
C ALA A 14 16.98 -6.73 -2.22
N ILE A 15 18.25 -6.38 -2.47
CA ILE A 15 19.33 -7.26 -2.95
C ILE A 15 19.49 -8.55 -2.10
N TRP A 16 18.77 -8.63 -0.97
CA TRP A 16 18.83 -9.62 0.08
C TRP A 16 17.64 -10.60 0.15
N LEU A 17 16.57 -10.46 -0.66
CA LEU A 17 15.40 -11.37 -0.61
C LEU A 17 15.34 -12.30 -1.84
N THR A 18 16.42 -13.01 -2.12
CA THR A 18 16.41 -14.08 -3.13
C THR A 18 16.10 -15.43 -2.50
N LYS A 19 15.52 -16.36 -3.28
CA LYS A 19 15.25 -17.72 -2.80
C LYS A 19 16.49 -18.39 -2.22
N ASP A 20 17.62 -18.29 -2.92
CA ASP A 20 18.89 -18.88 -2.47
C ASP A 20 19.37 -18.31 -1.14
N SER A 21 19.28 -16.99 -0.96
CA SER A 21 19.64 -16.33 0.30
C SER A 21 18.73 -16.77 1.46
N LEU A 22 17.44 -16.98 1.19
CA LEU A 22 16.47 -17.44 2.18
C LEU A 22 16.71 -18.91 2.53
N ILE A 23 16.97 -19.79 1.55
CA ILE A 23 17.28 -21.21 1.78
C ILE A 23 18.53 -21.37 2.65
N ALA A 24 19.51 -20.48 2.53
CA ALA A 24 20.73 -20.50 3.32
C ALA A 24 20.52 -20.18 4.81
N LEU A 25 19.37 -19.59 5.19
CA LEU A 25 19.00 -19.35 6.59
C LEU A 25 18.57 -20.67 7.26
N ASP A 26 18.74 -20.75 8.58
CA ASP A 26 18.12 -21.84 9.33
C ASP A 26 16.58 -21.79 9.15
N PRO A 27 15.89 -22.94 9.15
CA PRO A 27 14.46 -22.98 8.82
C PRO A 27 13.56 -22.10 9.70
N ASP A 28 13.89 -21.92 10.98
CA ASP A 28 13.08 -21.12 11.90
C ASP A 28 13.32 -19.62 11.64
N MET A 29 14.57 -19.19 11.50
CA MET A 29 14.90 -17.82 11.09
C MET A 29 14.35 -17.47 9.72
N ARG A 30 14.36 -18.43 8.78
CA ARG A 30 13.76 -18.25 7.46
C ARG A 30 12.27 -17.97 7.57
N ALA A 31 11.53 -18.73 8.38
CA ALA A 31 10.10 -18.49 8.57
C ALA A 31 9.81 -17.10 9.13
N PHE A 32 10.58 -16.66 10.15
CA PHE A 32 10.46 -15.30 10.69
C PHE A 32 10.83 -14.23 9.66
N THR A 33 11.86 -14.46 8.85
CA THR A 33 12.30 -13.54 7.80
C THR A 33 11.26 -13.37 6.71
N LEU A 34 10.63 -14.47 6.25
CA LEU A 34 9.57 -14.45 5.24
C LEU A 34 8.35 -13.66 5.72
N VAL A 35 7.87 -13.94 6.93
CA VAL A 35 6.75 -13.21 7.55
C VAL A 35 7.09 -11.74 7.75
N GLY A 36 8.26 -11.44 8.29
CA GLY A 36 8.74 -10.08 8.52
C GLY A 36 8.88 -9.28 7.22
N ALA A 37 9.42 -9.89 6.17
CA ALA A 37 9.54 -9.29 4.85
C ALA A 37 8.15 -8.94 4.28
N PHE A 38 7.22 -9.90 4.27
CA PHE A 38 5.85 -9.65 3.81
C PHE A 38 5.21 -8.47 4.55
N LEU A 39 5.28 -8.45 5.88
CA LEU A 39 4.69 -7.37 6.69
C LEU A 39 5.38 -6.02 6.45
N GLY A 40 6.70 -6.01 6.23
CA GLY A 40 7.46 -4.82 5.89
C GLY A 40 7.02 -4.21 4.57
N TYR A 41 6.92 -5.01 3.51
CA TYR A 41 6.45 -4.53 2.20
C TYR A 41 4.98 -4.11 2.23
N PHE A 42 4.13 -4.84 2.96
CA PHE A 42 2.74 -4.41 3.17
C PHE A 42 2.65 -3.04 3.88
N ALA A 43 3.51 -2.78 4.88
CA ALA A 43 3.54 -1.49 5.56
C ALA A 43 3.96 -0.34 4.63
N LEU A 44 4.84 -0.61 3.65
CA LEU A 44 5.19 0.38 2.62
C LEU A 44 4.02 0.70 1.69
N LEU A 45 3.27 -0.32 1.26
CA LEU A 45 2.01 -0.15 0.52
C LEU A 45 1.00 0.67 1.33
N GLU A 46 0.79 0.32 2.60
CA GLU A 46 -0.14 1.06 3.48
C GLU A 46 0.27 2.52 3.63
N ARG A 47 1.57 2.80 3.77
CA ARG A 47 2.08 4.18 3.79
C ARG A 47 1.82 4.91 2.47
N GLY A 48 1.91 4.23 1.33
CA GLY A 48 1.56 4.79 0.01
C GLY A 48 0.08 5.16 -0.06
N VAL A 49 -0.79 4.27 0.42
CA VAL A 49 -2.24 4.51 0.55
C VAL A 49 -2.54 5.69 1.47
N ASP A 50 -1.85 5.79 2.62
CA ASP A 50 -2.00 6.90 3.57
C ASP A 50 -1.61 8.25 2.95
N ALA A 51 -0.54 8.29 2.16
CA ALA A 51 -0.10 9.48 1.45
C ALA A 51 -1.15 9.94 0.41
N ALA A 52 -1.61 9.01 -0.44
CA ALA A 52 -2.64 9.30 -1.43
C ALA A 52 -3.94 9.79 -0.78
N LEU A 53 -4.34 9.20 0.34
CA LEU A 53 -5.52 9.64 1.08
C LEU A 53 -5.35 11.05 1.63
N GLY A 54 -4.18 11.35 2.21
CA GLY A 54 -3.81 12.67 2.70
C GLY A 54 -3.87 13.73 1.60
N GLU A 55 -3.37 13.40 0.41
CA GLU A 55 -3.37 14.30 -0.74
C GLU A 55 -4.80 14.61 -1.22
N VAL A 56 -5.63 13.57 -1.40
CA VAL A 56 -6.98 13.72 -1.96
C VAL A 56 -7.92 14.43 -0.98
N LEU A 57 -7.74 14.21 0.33
CA LEU A 57 -8.50 14.91 1.38
C LEU A 57 -7.92 16.28 1.74
N GLU A 58 -6.79 16.68 1.16
CA GLU A 58 -6.07 17.92 1.50
C GLU A 58 -5.70 18.02 3.00
N VAL A 59 -5.49 16.87 3.65
CA VAL A 59 -5.07 16.78 5.06
C VAL A 59 -3.62 16.32 5.15
N ASN A 60 -2.71 17.28 5.04
CA ASN A 60 -1.27 17.01 5.06
C ASN A 60 -0.70 16.86 6.49
N SER A 61 0.51 16.30 6.56
CA SER A 61 1.32 16.22 7.78
C SER A 61 0.61 15.47 8.93
N ILE A 62 0.68 15.99 10.16
CA ILE A 62 0.15 15.33 11.36
C ILE A 62 -1.37 15.08 11.28
N ARG A 63 -2.13 15.93 10.56
CA ARG A 63 -3.57 15.75 10.39
C ARG A 63 -3.88 14.51 9.55
N GLY A 64 -3.15 14.34 8.44
CA GLY A 64 -3.24 13.14 7.61
C GLY A 64 -2.88 11.89 8.39
N ALA A 65 -1.80 11.92 9.17
CA ALA A 65 -1.40 10.81 10.01
C ALA A 65 -2.47 10.44 11.06
N ILE A 66 -3.09 11.43 11.70
CA ILE A 66 -4.20 11.21 12.65
C ILE A 66 -5.39 10.56 11.94
N VAL A 67 -5.81 11.08 10.79
CA VAL A 67 -6.93 10.53 10.02
C VAL A 67 -6.64 9.09 9.61
N ALA A 68 -5.50 8.84 8.96
CA ALA A 68 -5.10 7.52 8.49
C ALA A 68 -4.98 6.51 9.64
N ARG A 69 -4.46 6.92 10.81
CA ARG A 69 -4.33 6.03 11.98
C ARG A 69 -5.67 5.58 12.55
N ASN A 70 -6.73 6.38 12.38
CA ASN A 70 -8.07 6.07 12.87
C ASN A 70 -8.94 5.33 11.84
N MET A 71 -8.37 4.93 10.71
CA MET A 71 -9.05 4.15 9.67
C MET A 71 -8.43 2.76 9.54
N SER A 72 -9.27 1.74 9.32
CA SER A 72 -8.76 0.43 8.90
C SER A 72 -8.21 0.53 7.47
N PHE A 73 -7.29 -0.36 7.10
CA PHE A 73 -6.78 -0.40 5.72
C PHE A 73 -7.91 -0.56 4.68
N ASP A 74 -8.93 -1.36 5.00
CA ASP A 74 -10.12 -1.53 4.15
C ASP A 74 -10.89 -0.22 3.95
N ASP A 75 -11.06 0.56 5.02
CA ASP A 75 -11.74 1.85 4.96
C ASP A 75 -10.94 2.86 4.14
N LYS A 76 -9.61 2.91 4.31
CA LYS A 76 -8.73 3.77 3.51
C LYS A 76 -8.90 3.52 2.02
N ILE A 77 -8.90 2.23 1.62
CA ILE A 77 -9.10 1.83 0.22
C ILE A 77 -10.49 2.21 -0.29
N LYS A 78 -11.56 1.94 0.48
CA LYS A 78 -12.92 2.34 0.07
C LYS A 78 -13.05 3.84 -0.10
N THR A 79 -12.55 4.62 0.85
CA THR A 79 -12.57 6.09 0.80
C THR A 79 -11.82 6.60 -0.42
N LEU A 80 -10.60 6.11 -0.68
CA LEU A 80 -9.84 6.47 -1.88
C LEU A 80 -10.62 6.18 -3.16
N ARG A 81 -11.19 4.97 -3.30
CA ARG A 81 -11.97 4.60 -4.49
C ARG A 81 -13.16 5.53 -4.71
N THR A 82 -13.91 5.86 -3.65
CA THR A 82 -15.03 6.82 -3.72
C THR A 82 -14.55 8.22 -4.13
N LEU A 83 -13.45 8.70 -3.57
CA LEU A 83 -12.91 10.02 -3.90
C LEU A 83 -12.41 10.07 -5.35
N VAL A 84 -11.69 9.04 -5.80
CA VAL A 84 -11.19 8.93 -7.17
C VAL A 84 -12.36 8.93 -8.16
N ASP A 85 -13.38 8.10 -7.96
CA ASP A 85 -14.55 8.08 -8.84
C ASP A 85 -15.25 9.45 -8.91
N ARG A 86 -15.33 10.15 -7.77
CA ARG A 86 -16.02 11.44 -7.68
C ARG A 86 -15.24 12.59 -8.31
N PHE A 87 -13.92 12.62 -8.14
CA PHE A 87 -13.09 13.78 -8.43
C PHE A 87 -12.16 13.61 -9.64
N VAL A 88 -11.89 12.39 -10.10
CA VAL A 88 -11.12 12.16 -11.33
C VAL A 88 -12.04 12.19 -12.54
N THR A 89 -11.75 13.10 -13.45
CA THR A 89 -12.52 13.31 -14.69
C THR A 89 -12.18 12.28 -15.76
N ASP A 90 -10.91 11.86 -15.84
CA ASP A 90 -10.48 10.79 -16.73
C ASP A 90 -10.98 9.43 -16.21
N LYS A 91 -12.09 8.94 -16.77
CA LYS A 91 -12.72 7.69 -16.36
C LYS A 91 -11.88 6.44 -16.66
N THR A 92 -10.96 6.51 -17.61
CA THR A 92 -10.01 5.42 -17.86
C THR A 92 -9.01 5.33 -16.72
N GLN A 93 -8.45 6.47 -16.29
CA GLN A 93 -7.55 6.50 -15.13
C GLN A 93 -8.26 6.12 -13.83
N ALA A 94 -9.48 6.60 -13.61
CA ALA A 94 -10.28 6.23 -12.43
C ALA A 94 -10.54 4.71 -12.37
N LYS A 95 -10.88 4.09 -13.52
CA LYS A 95 -11.04 2.63 -13.61
C LYS A 95 -9.74 1.88 -13.32
N ASN A 96 -8.61 2.34 -13.87
CA ASN A 96 -7.31 1.72 -13.62
C ASN A 96 -6.92 1.80 -12.14
N PHE A 97 -7.18 2.94 -11.49
CA PHE A 97 -7.01 3.10 -10.05
C PHE A 97 -7.90 2.14 -9.26
N ASP A 98 -9.18 2.02 -9.64
CA ASP A 98 -10.13 1.12 -8.97
C ASP A 98 -9.65 -0.34 -8.97
N GLU A 99 -9.11 -0.81 -10.09
CA GLU A 99 -8.54 -2.16 -10.20
C GLU A 99 -7.27 -2.35 -9.36
N LEU A 100 -6.41 -1.32 -9.27
CA LEU A 100 -5.26 -1.33 -8.36
C LEU A 100 -5.69 -1.34 -6.90
N ALA A 101 -6.66 -0.52 -6.53
CA ALA A 101 -7.19 -0.43 -5.18
C ALA A 101 -7.87 -1.74 -4.74
N LYS A 102 -8.59 -2.42 -5.64
CA LYS A 102 -9.13 -3.77 -5.41
C LYS A 102 -8.03 -4.80 -5.15
N ARG A 103 -6.93 -4.76 -5.92
CA ARG A 103 -5.76 -5.62 -5.67
C ARG A 103 -5.12 -5.32 -4.32
N ALA A 104 -4.89 -4.05 -4.00
CA ALA A 104 -4.36 -3.63 -2.71
C ALA A 104 -5.22 -4.14 -1.53
N ARG A 105 -6.55 -4.05 -1.65
CA ARG A 105 -7.51 -4.58 -0.68
C ARG A 105 -7.30 -6.06 -0.38
N ASN A 106 -7.04 -6.88 -1.41
CA ASN A 106 -6.83 -8.31 -1.25
C ASN A 106 -5.57 -8.60 -0.40
N PHE A 107 -4.50 -7.80 -0.55
CA PHE A 107 -3.34 -7.91 0.33
C PHE A 107 -3.67 -7.59 1.79
N GLY A 108 -4.66 -6.72 2.05
CA GLY A 108 -5.13 -6.45 3.42
C GLY A 108 -5.74 -7.69 4.07
N ALA A 109 -6.50 -8.48 3.32
CA ALA A 109 -7.03 -9.76 3.80
C ALA A 109 -5.90 -10.77 4.05
N THR A 110 -4.97 -10.88 3.11
CA THR A 110 -3.77 -11.72 3.25
C THR A 110 -2.94 -11.34 4.47
N ARG A 111 -2.73 -10.03 4.71
CA ARG A 111 -2.00 -9.51 5.86
C ARG A 111 -2.65 -9.92 7.17
N ASN A 112 -3.98 -10.00 7.25
CA ASN A 112 -4.62 -10.47 8.47
C ASN A 112 -4.25 -11.92 8.80
N VAL A 113 -4.15 -12.78 7.78
CA VAL A 113 -3.65 -14.15 7.96
C VAL A 113 -2.21 -14.13 8.45
N VAL A 114 -1.31 -13.47 7.72
CA VAL A 114 0.13 -13.46 8.02
C VAL A 114 0.45 -12.83 9.37
N ALA A 115 -0.25 -11.76 9.77
CA ALA A 115 0.05 -11.01 10.99
C ALA A 115 -0.56 -11.63 12.26
N HIS A 116 -1.69 -12.33 12.16
CA HIS A 116 -2.48 -12.74 13.32
C HIS A 116 -2.63 -14.25 13.47
N THR A 117 -2.14 -15.04 12.52
CA THR A 117 -2.17 -16.50 12.59
C THR A 117 -0.87 -17.01 13.19
N PRO A 118 -0.90 -17.88 14.23
CA PRO A 118 0.30 -18.56 14.69
C PRO A 118 0.98 -19.31 13.54
N PHE A 119 2.31 -19.34 13.52
CA PHE A 119 3.07 -19.97 12.46
C PHE A 119 4.37 -20.60 12.97
N ARG A 120 4.96 -21.47 12.16
CA ARG A 120 6.29 -22.05 12.38
C ARG A 120 6.95 -22.37 11.03
N ARG A 121 8.19 -22.87 11.07
CA ARG A 121 8.82 -23.48 9.89
C ARG A 121 7.97 -24.62 9.34
N SER A 122 7.80 -24.69 8.03
CA SER A 122 7.09 -25.82 7.43
C SER A 122 7.87 -27.12 7.58
N SER A 123 7.16 -28.22 7.83
CA SER A 123 7.70 -29.58 7.68
C SER A 123 7.47 -30.17 6.28
N LYS A 124 6.70 -29.50 5.43
CA LYS A 124 6.27 -29.96 4.10
C LYS A 124 7.00 -29.23 2.97
N SER A 125 7.36 -27.96 3.17
CA SER A 125 8.01 -27.10 2.18
C SER A 125 9.23 -26.37 2.74
N ASP A 126 9.84 -25.53 1.91
CA ASP A 126 10.91 -24.62 2.30
C ASP A 126 10.41 -23.35 3.01
N GLY A 127 9.10 -23.19 3.23
CA GLY A 127 8.52 -21.95 3.75
C GLY A 127 7.89 -22.06 5.14
N VAL A 128 6.66 -21.53 5.26
CA VAL A 128 5.97 -21.28 6.53
C VAL A 128 4.66 -22.06 6.59
N GLU A 129 4.46 -22.76 7.69
CA GLU A 129 3.17 -23.38 8.02
C GLU A 129 2.42 -22.45 8.98
N PHE A 130 1.18 -22.10 8.61
CA PHE A 130 0.25 -21.32 9.42
C PHE A 130 -0.78 -22.25 10.07
N PHE A 131 -1.24 -21.87 11.27
CA PHE A 131 -2.28 -22.58 12.03
C PHE A 131 -3.56 -21.75 12.11
N PRO A 132 -4.26 -21.50 10.98
CA PRO A 132 -5.51 -20.76 11.02
C PRO A 132 -6.56 -21.57 11.79
N LEU A 133 -7.38 -20.86 12.56
CA LEU A 133 -8.55 -21.41 13.24
C LEU A 133 -9.80 -20.77 12.64
N SER A 134 -10.72 -21.59 12.16
CA SER A 134 -12.04 -21.15 11.72
C SER A 134 -13.10 -21.69 12.67
N ALA A 135 -14.03 -20.83 13.08
CA ALA A 135 -15.13 -21.18 13.99
C ALA A 135 -16.42 -20.43 13.65
N SER A 136 -16.65 -20.14 12.36
CA SER A 136 -17.82 -19.36 11.92
C SER A 136 -19.14 -20.13 12.07
N SER A 137 -19.12 -21.45 11.86
CA SER A 137 -20.25 -22.38 12.07
C SER A 137 -19.79 -23.75 12.59
N THR A 138 -18.60 -24.18 12.17
CA THR A 138 -17.90 -25.41 12.57
C THR A 138 -16.47 -25.07 12.96
N LEU A 139 -15.91 -25.80 13.93
CA LEU A 139 -14.49 -25.66 14.29
C LEU A 139 -13.64 -26.41 13.28
N GLU A 140 -12.84 -25.68 12.51
CA GLU A 140 -11.96 -26.19 11.46
C GLU A 140 -10.52 -25.72 11.67
N TYR A 141 -9.57 -26.58 11.32
CA TYR A 141 -8.14 -26.32 11.31
C TYR A 141 -7.62 -26.46 9.87
N PRO A 142 -7.82 -25.47 9.00
CA PRO A 142 -7.35 -25.55 7.62
C PRO A 142 -5.84 -25.73 7.58
N GLU A 143 -5.37 -26.66 6.75
CA GLU A 143 -3.94 -26.73 6.44
C GLU A 143 -3.55 -25.53 5.57
N MET A 144 -2.53 -24.79 5.99
CA MET A 144 -2.03 -23.65 5.23
C MET A 144 -0.51 -23.63 5.26
N ASP A 145 0.08 -23.91 4.11
CA ASP A 145 1.53 -24.00 3.93
C ASP A 145 1.96 -23.13 2.75
N TRP A 146 2.87 -22.18 3.01
CA TRP A 146 3.33 -21.21 2.03
C TRP A 146 4.81 -21.42 1.75
N PRO A 147 5.21 -21.92 0.57
CA PRO A 147 6.62 -22.05 0.20
C PRO A 147 7.27 -20.66 0.01
N ILE A 148 8.60 -20.62 -0.06
CA ILE A 148 9.35 -19.36 -0.28
C ILE A 148 8.83 -18.61 -1.50
N ASP A 149 8.58 -19.33 -2.61
CA ASP A 149 8.13 -18.74 -3.87
C ASP A 149 6.79 -18.01 -3.73
N GLU A 150 5.91 -18.49 -2.87
CA GLU A 150 4.61 -17.84 -2.62
C GLU A 150 4.81 -16.51 -1.89
N PHE A 151 5.71 -16.44 -0.90
CA PHE A 151 6.03 -15.18 -0.24
C PHE A 151 6.66 -14.16 -1.19
N LEU A 152 7.64 -14.59 -2.00
CA LEU A 152 8.29 -13.72 -2.97
C LEU A 152 7.27 -13.20 -3.99
N ARG A 153 6.41 -14.06 -4.52
CA ARG A 153 5.34 -13.66 -5.44
C ARG A 153 4.38 -12.63 -4.82
N GLN A 154 4.03 -12.79 -3.55
CA GLN A 154 3.16 -11.85 -2.85
C GLN A 154 3.87 -10.50 -2.61
N ILE A 155 5.14 -10.51 -2.23
CA ILE A 155 5.96 -9.30 -2.03
C ILE A 155 6.12 -8.54 -3.35
N ASP A 156 6.39 -9.23 -4.45
CA ASP A 156 6.48 -8.65 -5.79
C ASP A 156 5.15 -8.00 -6.17
N ALA A 157 4.04 -8.72 -5.99
CA ALA A 157 2.71 -8.19 -6.31
C ALA A 157 2.33 -6.96 -5.45
N ILE A 158 2.74 -6.93 -4.17
CA ILE A 158 2.60 -5.75 -3.30
C ILE A 158 3.41 -4.58 -3.85
N THR A 159 4.67 -4.82 -4.18
CA THR A 159 5.61 -3.80 -4.68
C THR A 159 5.14 -3.21 -6.00
N GLU A 160 4.73 -4.06 -6.95
CA GLU A 160 4.15 -3.63 -8.23
C GLU A 160 2.91 -2.77 -8.02
N THR A 161 2.02 -3.19 -7.11
CA THR A 161 0.78 -2.46 -6.81
C THR A 161 1.07 -1.11 -6.15
N ASP A 162 1.99 -1.05 -5.19
CA ASP A 162 2.43 0.21 -4.55
C ASP A 162 3.02 1.18 -5.58
N ASN A 163 3.96 0.70 -6.41
CA ASN A 163 4.59 1.50 -7.46
C ASN A 163 3.56 2.03 -8.47
N ALA A 164 2.59 1.20 -8.86
CA ALA A 164 1.54 1.59 -9.78
C ALA A 164 0.58 2.62 -9.15
N LEU A 165 0.23 2.48 -7.87
CA LEU A 165 -0.58 3.46 -7.15
C LEU A 165 0.12 4.82 -7.04
N ARG A 166 1.40 4.84 -6.65
CA ARG A 166 2.22 6.08 -6.59
C ARG A 166 2.36 6.76 -7.95
N SER A 167 2.51 5.96 -9.01
CA SER A 167 2.59 6.49 -10.38
C SER A 167 1.29 7.19 -10.80
N LEU A 168 0.13 6.71 -10.35
CA LEU A 168 -1.16 7.35 -10.62
C LEU A 168 -1.40 8.60 -9.77
N GLU A 169 -1.01 8.60 -8.49
CA GLU A 169 -1.08 9.77 -7.59
C GLU A 169 -0.45 11.01 -8.25
N SER A 170 0.76 10.85 -8.80
CA SER A 170 1.48 11.94 -9.49
C SER A 170 0.71 12.55 -10.66
N ARG A 171 -0.18 11.79 -11.31
CA ARG A 171 -0.99 12.27 -12.45
C ARG A 171 -2.29 12.91 -11.99
N MET A 172 -2.87 12.40 -10.91
CA MET A 172 -4.12 12.92 -10.34
C MET A 172 -3.93 14.29 -9.70
N SER A 173 -2.79 14.51 -9.04
CA SER A 173 -2.43 15.82 -8.48
C SER A 173 -2.40 16.91 -9.57
N LEU A 174 -1.84 16.61 -10.74
CA LEU A 174 -1.81 17.50 -11.90
C LEU A 174 -3.20 17.81 -12.46
N GLN A 175 -4.08 16.80 -12.55
CA GLN A 175 -5.46 17.00 -13.02
C GLN A 175 -6.25 17.91 -12.08
N ARG A 176 -6.04 17.80 -10.76
CA ARG A 176 -6.66 18.69 -9.78
C ARG A 176 -6.18 20.12 -9.91
N VAL A 177 -4.87 20.33 -10.05
CA VAL A 177 -4.30 21.68 -10.27
C VAL A 177 -4.87 22.28 -11.57
N ALA A 178 -4.89 21.50 -12.66
CA ALA A 178 -5.45 21.95 -13.92
C ALA A 178 -6.94 22.32 -13.80
N HIS A 179 -7.74 21.49 -13.11
CA HIS A 179 -9.16 21.76 -12.90
C HIS A 179 -9.41 22.98 -11.99
N ALA A 180 -8.58 23.19 -10.96
CA ALA A 180 -8.64 24.40 -10.12
C ALA A 180 -8.31 25.67 -10.93
N LEU A 181 -7.31 25.62 -11.82
CA LEU A 181 -6.97 26.73 -12.72
C LEU A 181 -8.10 27.02 -13.71
N LEU A 182 -8.72 25.99 -14.29
CA LEU A 182 -9.81 26.13 -15.26
C LEU A 182 -11.12 26.67 -14.66
N ARG A 183 -11.38 26.42 -13.37
CA ARG A 183 -12.57 26.98 -12.69
C ARG A 183 -12.42 28.46 -12.32
N GLY A 184 -11.24 29.04 -12.51
CA GLY A 184 -10.94 30.41 -12.11
C GLY A 184 -11.01 30.61 -10.59
N PRO A 185 -10.61 31.79 -10.08
CA PRO A 185 -10.87 32.12 -8.69
C PRO A 185 -12.39 32.11 -8.49
N GLY A 186 -12.89 31.14 -7.72
CA GLY A 186 -14.29 31.12 -7.32
C GLY A 186 -14.71 32.46 -6.71
N PRO A 187 -16.01 32.81 -6.73
CA PRO A 187 -16.49 34.06 -6.17
C PRO A 187 -15.91 34.24 -4.76
N LYS A 188 -15.18 35.34 -4.56
CA LYS A 188 -14.54 35.74 -3.31
C LYS A 188 -15.59 35.86 -2.21
N GLY A 189 -15.96 34.76 -1.56
CA GLY A 189 -17.04 34.81 -0.58
C GLY A 189 -17.67 33.48 -0.22
N ALA A 190 -16.89 32.44 0.06
CA ALA A 190 -17.28 31.38 1.00
C ALA A 190 -16.09 30.42 1.14
N PHE A 191 -15.63 30.21 2.36
CA PHE A 191 -14.49 29.36 2.75
C PHE A 191 -13.10 29.98 2.56
N GLY A 192 -12.74 30.79 3.56
CA GLY A 192 -11.35 31.06 3.90
C GLY A 192 -10.62 29.76 4.24
N GLY A 193 -9.59 29.48 3.46
CA GLY A 193 -8.68 28.36 3.68
C GLY A 193 -7.37 28.61 2.94
N LEU A 194 -6.32 28.84 3.73
CA LEU A 194 -4.89 28.73 3.42
C LEU A 194 -4.09 29.82 2.67
N PHE A 195 -4.65 30.96 2.23
CA PHE A 195 -3.81 32.04 1.65
C PHE A 195 -3.98 33.44 2.30
N GLY A 196 -4.70 33.55 3.42
CA GLY A 196 -5.04 34.83 4.06
C GLY A 196 -4.14 35.29 5.23
N LEU A 197 -2.88 34.86 5.32
CA LEU A 197 -1.99 35.23 6.45
C LEU A 197 -1.05 36.42 6.17
N GLY A 198 -1.08 37.02 4.98
CA GLY A 198 -0.18 38.11 4.61
C GLY A 198 -0.70 39.53 4.85
N GLU A 199 -1.99 39.74 5.13
CA GLU A 199 -2.62 41.07 5.03
C GLU A 199 -3.04 41.68 6.39
N LEU A 200 -2.68 41.04 7.50
CA LEU A 200 -3.06 41.48 8.86
C LEU A 200 -1.89 42.04 9.69
N LEU A 201 -0.73 42.31 9.09
CA LEU A 201 0.45 42.86 9.77
C LEU A 201 0.95 44.20 9.20
N SER A 202 0.17 44.90 8.39
CA SER A 202 0.56 46.19 7.79
C SER A 202 -0.30 47.39 8.24
N LYS A 203 -1.01 47.25 9.35
CA LYS A 203 -1.65 48.39 10.02
C LYS A 203 -1.37 48.36 11.51
N GLU A 204 -0.19 48.83 11.88
CA GLU A 204 0.08 49.65 13.07
C GLU A 204 1.39 50.41 12.87
#